data_AF-A0A811RJ01-F1
#
_entry.id   AF-A0A811RJ01-F1
#
_cell.length_a   1.000
_cell.length_b   1.000
_cell.length_c   1.000
_cell.angle_alpha   90.00
_cell.angle_beta   90.00
_cell.angle_gamma   90.00
#
_symmetry.space_group_name_H-M   'P 1'
#
loop_
_entity.id
_entity.type
_entity.pdbx_description
1 polymer ?
#
loop_
_entity_poly.entity_id
_entity_poly.type
_entity_poly.pdbx_seq_one_letter_code
_entity_poly.pdbx_strand_id
1 'polypeptide(L)'
;MAHSLAASFSPAAARRQVTNVISSRSSVSFQSHRMTSVSIRSRPSSLRFKICCSAKKETVDKVCSIVKQQLALPDGTALTGESKFAELGADSLDTVEIVMGLEEAFNITVDETSAQDIATVQDAADLIEKLMLEAPPKMRFCIDVAEESEWLRETLHKWLDDEYCPEPSNVDISSTAAGSYRESLIAGQSDLGEILLKMVGDLDKLSYKESFHGPFSAANAAVRLITQRMEESLPDE
;
A
#
# COMPACT_ATOMS: atom_id res chain seq x y z
N MET A 1 33.42 44.42 -44.97
CA MET A 1 32.33 45.24 -45.56
C MET A 1 31.04 44.51 -45.19
N ALA A 2 30.24 44.89 -44.18
CA ALA A 2 29.74 46.19 -43.70
C ALA A 2 28.39 46.58 -44.36
N HIS A 3 27.58 47.37 -43.62
CA HIS A 3 26.21 47.84 -43.95
C HIS A 3 25.12 46.74 -43.88
N SER A 4 24.10 46.73 -42.99
CA SER A 4 23.48 47.69 -42.04
C SER A 4 22.34 48.60 -42.58
N LEU A 5 21.35 48.83 -41.70
CA LEU A 5 20.11 49.63 -41.81
C LEU A 5 19.03 49.06 -42.75
N ALA A 6 17.71 48.96 -42.45
CA ALA A 6 16.78 49.48 -41.42
C ALA A 6 15.93 50.73 -41.82
N ALA A 7 14.63 50.48 -42.11
CA ALA A 7 13.45 51.36 -41.97
C ALA A 7 12.20 50.45 -42.17
N SER A 8 11.16 50.34 -41.33
CA SER A 8 10.35 51.28 -40.52
C SER A 8 9.28 52.06 -41.29
N PHE A 9 7.99 51.69 -41.12
CA PHE A 9 6.87 52.63 -41.00
C PHE A 9 5.61 51.93 -40.42
N SER A 10 5.00 52.58 -39.43
CA SER A 10 3.64 52.31 -38.89
C SER A 10 2.74 53.52 -39.29
N PRO A 11 1.50 53.81 -38.77
CA PRO A 11 0.73 53.28 -37.62
C PRO A 11 -0.75 52.93 -38.05
N ALA A 12 -1.85 52.97 -37.27
CA ALA A 12 -2.16 53.58 -35.96
C ALA A 12 -3.45 53.08 -35.26
N ALA A 13 -3.53 53.37 -33.94
CA ALA A 13 -4.71 53.63 -33.10
C ALA A 13 -5.72 52.46 -32.83
N ALA A 14 -6.38 52.34 -31.66
CA ALA A 14 -6.37 53.07 -30.37
C ALA A 14 -6.75 52.09 -29.20
N ARG A 15 -6.58 52.28 -27.87
CA ARG A 15 -6.24 53.41 -26.96
C ARG A 15 -7.43 54.36 -26.66
N ARG A 16 -7.99 54.53 -25.45
CA ARG A 16 -7.76 54.06 -24.04
C ARG A 16 -9.11 54.32 -23.26
N GLN A 17 -9.37 54.07 -21.96
CA GLN A 17 -8.62 53.66 -20.76
C GLN A 17 -9.56 53.07 -19.65
N VAL A 18 -8.96 52.35 -18.70
CA VAL A 18 -9.41 52.07 -17.31
C VAL A 18 -9.72 53.33 -16.48
N THR A 19 -10.66 53.23 -15.53
CA THR A 19 -10.75 54.07 -14.31
C THR A 19 -11.08 53.22 -13.06
N ASN A 20 -10.55 53.64 -11.90
CA ASN A 20 -10.88 53.10 -10.57
C ASN A 20 -11.68 54.14 -9.77
N VAL A 21 -12.65 53.72 -8.95
CA VAL A 21 -13.22 54.54 -7.86
C VAL A 21 -13.48 53.66 -6.63
N ILE A 22 -13.07 54.16 -5.46
CA ILE A 22 -13.44 53.62 -4.13
C ILE A 22 -14.20 54.75 -3.41
N SER A 23 -15.28 54.44 -2.70
CA SER A 23 -15.97 55.44 -1.86
C SER A 23 -16.75 54.85 -0.68
N SER A 24 -17.01 55.69 0.31
CA SER A 24 -17.26 55.36 1.72
C SER A 24 -18.71 55.14 2.15
N ARG A 25 -18.88 54.26 3.15
CA ARG A 25 -19.80 54.31 4.33
C ARG A 25 -20.96 55.32 4.32
N SER A 26 -22.18 54.84 4.62
CA SER A 26 -22.98 55.32 5.77
C SER A 26 -24.18 54.39 6.04
N SER A 27 -24.79 54.49 7.23
CA SER A 27 -25.86 53.61 7.71
C SER A 27 -27.10 54.39 8.12
N VAL A 28 -28.29 53.83 7.91
CA VAL A 28 -29.52 54.17 8.65
C VAL A 28 -30.30 52.88 8.96
N SER A 29 -31.13 52.92 9.99
CA SER A 29 -31.83 51.75 10.55
C SER A 29 -33.34 51.82 10.38
N PHE A 30 -34.01 50.67 10.42
CA PHE A 30 -35.43 50.58 10.78
C PHE A 30 -35.67 49.45 11.78
N GLN A 31 -36.34 49.81 12.87
CA GLN A 31 -37.02 48.91 13.80
C GLN A 31 -38.36 48.45 13.17
N SER A 32 -39.03 47.37 13.56
CA SER A 32 -38.88 46.45 14.70
C SER A 32 -39.70 45.18 14.37
N HIS A 33 -39.37 44.00 14.94
CA HIS A 33 -40.32 43.23 15.77
C HIS A 33 -39.67 42.02 16.46
N ARG A 34 -39.93 41.94 17.77
CA ARG A 34 -39.74 40.82 18.72
C ARG A 34 -39.77 39.40 18.12
N MET A 35 -38.73 38.60 18.38
CA MET A 35 -38.82 37.33 19.11
C MET A 35 -37.52 37.04 19.89
N THR A 36 -37.60 36.15 20.89
CA THR A 36 -36.57 35.93 21.91
C THR A 36 -35.67 34.71 21.64
N SER A 37 -34.36 34.93 21.74
CA SER A 37 -33.32 33.97 22.18
C SER A 37 -33.51 32.46 21.93
N VAL A 38 -32.84 31.91 20.92
CA VAL A 38 -31.81 30.86 21.13
C VAL A 38 -30.68 31.06 20.11
N SER A 39 -29.44 31.21 20.55
CA SER A 39 -28.27 31.24 19.66
C SER A 39 -27.65 29.85 19.52
N ILE A 40 -28.33 28.94 18.82
CA ILE A 40 -27.74 27.64 18.45
C ILE A 40 -26.67 27.89 17.37
N ARG A 41 -25.44 28.19 17.80
CA ARG A 41 -24.26 28.15 16.92
C ARG A 41 -23.87 26.69 16.71
N SER A 42 -24.62 26.01 15.84
CA SER A 42 -24.26 24.69 15.32
C SER A 42 -22.97 24.80 14.51
N ARG A 43 -21.83 24.67 15.21
CA ARG A 43 -20.62 24.17 14.55
C ARG A 43 -20.98 22.78 14.01
N PRO A 44 -20.84 22.49 12.71
CA PRO A 44 -20.74 21.11 12.27
C PRO A 44 -19.42 20.58 12.84
N SER A 45 -19.49 19.92 14.01
CA SER A 45 -18.47 18.96 14.39
C SER A 45 -18.41 17.95 13.27
N SER A 46 -17.29 17.92 12.54
CA SER A 46 -17.14 17.02 11.41
C SER A 46 -17.25 15.59 11.93
N LEU A 47 -18.42 14.98 11.70
CA LEU A 47 -18.62 13.56 11.88
C LEU A 47 -17.81 12.87 10.78
N ARG A 48 -16.50 12.72 11.03
CA ARG A 48 -15.73 11.66 10.40
C ARG A 48 -16.50 10.38 10.71
N PHE A 49 -17.15 9.81 9.70
CA PHE A 49 -17.49 8.40 9.76
C PHE A 49 -16.15 7.67 9.96
N LYS A 50 -15.87 7.20 11.19
CA LYS A 50 -14.97 6.06 11.37
C LYS A 50 -15.63 4.96 10.55
N ILE A 51 -15.07 4.65 9.39
CA ILE A 51 -15.48 3.48 8.62
C ILE A 51 -15.11 2.31 9.53
N CYS A 52 -16.10 1.59 10.05
CA CYS A 52 -15.88 0.33 10.74
C CYS A 52 -15.52 -0.73 9.71
N CYS A 53 -14.30 -0.63 9.19
CA CYS A 53 -13.61 -1.72 8.51
C CYS A 53 -13.37 -2.81 9.54
N SER A 54 -14.39 -3.61 9.84
CA SER A 54 -14.28 -4.78 10.71
C SER A 54 -13.14 -5.65 10.18
N ALA A 55 -11.99 -5.63 10.86
CA ALA A 55 -10.81 -6.36 10.43
C ALA A 55 -11.13 -7.83 10.15
N LYS A 56 -10.38 -8.44 9.23
CA LYS A 56 -10.51 -9.86 8.89
C LYS A 56 -10.43 -10.68 10.17
N LYS A 57 -11.30 -11.69 10.27
CA LYS A 57 -11.37 -12.56 11.46
C LYS A 57 -10.01 -13.14 11.84
N GLU A 58 -9.19 -13.52 10.85
CA GLU A 58 -7.83 -14.03 11.07
C GLU A 58 -6.89 -13.02 11.74
N THR A 59 -7.04 -11.73 11.45
CA THR A 59 -6.27 -10.66 12.11
C THR A 59 -6.69 -10.54 13.57
N VAL A 60 -8.01 -10.51 13.84
CA VAL A 60 -8.56 -10.46 15.20
C VAL A 60 -8.17 -11.71 16.02
N ASP A 61 -8.23 -12.90 15.42
CA ASP A 61 -7.83 -14.16 16.06
C ASP A 61 -6.32 -14.17 16.39
N LYS A 62 -5.45 -13.61 15.52
CA LYS A 62 -4.01 -13.43 15.78
C LYS A 62 -3.73 -12.42 16.90
N VAL A 63 -4.38 -11.25 16.87
CA VAL A 63 -4.27 -10.23 17.94
C VAL A 63 -4.69 -10.83 19.28
N CYS A 64 -5.81 -11.56 19.33
CA CYS A 64 -6.22 -12.31 20.53
C CYS A 64 -5.14 -13.26 21.05
N SER A 65 -4.42 -13.97 20.16
CA SER A 65 -3.35 -14.90 20.55
C SER A 65 -2.16 -14.18 21.18
N ILE A 66 -1.73 -13.05 20.61
CA ILE A 66 -0.60 -12.25 21.10
C ILE A 66 -0.96 -11.62 22.46
N VAL A 67 -2.16 -11.07 22.58
CA VAL A 67 -2.66 -10.47 23.84
C VAL A 67 -2.77 -11.50 24.96
N LYS A 68 -3.19 -12.75 24.66
CA LYS A 68 -3.14 -13.86 25.64
C LYS A 68 -1.73 -14.18 26.10
N GLN A 69 -0.77 -14.17 25.17
CA GLN A 69 0.63 -14.51 25.46
C GLN A 69 1.28 -13.47 26.38
N GLN A 70 1.16 -12.18 26.07
CA GLN A 70 1.78 -11.11 26.88
C GLN A 70 1.11 -11.00 28.27
N LEU A 71 -0.23 -11.04 28.34
CA LEU A 71 -0.98 -10.96 29.61
C LEU A 71 -1.04 -12.30 30.38
N ALA A 72 -0.30 -13.34 29.92
CA ALA A 72 -0.28 -14.69 30.50
C ALA A 72 -1.67 -15.30 30.80
N LEU A 73 -2.67 -14.98 29.97
CA LEU A 73 -4.07 -15.37 30.19
C LEU A 73 -4.27 -16.86 29.90
N PRO A 74 -5.01 -17.61 30.72
CA PRO A 74 -5.25 -19.03 30.50
C PRO A 74 -6.08 -19.27 29.24
N ASP A 75 -5.81 -20.36 28.53
CA ASP A 75 -6.37 -20.67 27.19
C ASP A 75 -7.90 -20.53 27.12
N GLY A 76 -8.61 -20.95 28.18
CA GLY A 76 -10.06 -20.88 28.31
C GLY A 76 -10.65 -19.46 28.41
N THR A 77 -9.83 -18.42 28.46
CA THR A 77 -10.29 -17.02 28.44
C THR A 77 -10.84 -16.71 27.04
N ALA A 78 -12.14 -16.42 26.94
CA ALA A 78 -12.76 -15.99 25.70
C ALA A 78 -12.47 -14.49 25.47
N LEU A 79 -11.57 -14.19 24.54
CA LEU A 79 -11.36 -12.84 24.02
C LEU A 79 -12.27 -12.60 22.81
N THR A 80 -12.72 -11.36 22.65
CA THR A 80 -13.52 -10.87 21.52
C THR A 80 -12.95 -9.54 21.04
N GLY A 81 -13.29 -9.10 19.82
CA GLY A 81 -12.89 -7.77 19.34
C GLY A 81 -13.31 -6.63 20.28
N GLU A 82 -14.47 -6.75 20.94
CA GLU A 82 -14.99 -5.77 21.91
C GLU A 82 -14.25 -5.76 23.27
N SER A 83 -13.31 -6.69 23.50
CA SER A 83 -12.55 -6.78 24.75
C SER A 83 -11.55 -5.62 24.86
N LYS A 84 -11.59 -4.88 25.99
CA LYS A 84 -10.65 -3.78 26.28
C LYS A 84 -9.45 -4.28 27.07
N PHE A 85 -8.25 -3.80 26.76
CA PHE A 85 -7.03 -4.20 27.47
C PHE A 85 -7.10 -3.90 28.98
N ALA A 86 -7.63 -2.74 29.36
CA ALA A 86 -7.87 -2.37 30.76
C ALA A 86 -8.90 -3.26 31.48
N GLU A 87 -9.80 -3.95 30.76
CA GLU A 87 -10.75 -4.93 31.35
C GLU A 87 -10.13 -6.33 31.45
N LEU A 88 -9.07 -6.61 30.68
CA LEU A 88 -8.23 -7.81 30.80
C LEU A 88 -7.14 -7.67 31.88
N GLY A 89 -7.01 -6.48 32.48
CA GLY A 89 -6.03 -6.19 33.53
C GLY A 89 -4.69 -5.64 33.04
N ALA A 90 -4.56 -5.33 31.75
CA ALA A 90 -3.35 -4.74 31.18
C ALA A 90 -3.08 -3.35 31.75
N ASP A 91 -1.83 -3.08 32.15
CA ASP A 91 -1.34 -1.77 32.55
C ASP A 91 -0.63 -1.02 31.40
N SER A 92 0.00 0.13 31.72
CA SER A 92 0.71 0.97 30.75
C SER A 92 2.00 0.36 30.19
N LEU A 93 2.63 -0.60 30.89
CA LEU A 93 3.78 -1.37 30.41
C LEU A 93 3.30 -2.55 29.57
N ASP A 94 2.29 -3.30 30.03
CA ASP A 94 1.68 -4.40 29.27
C ASP A 94 1.21 -3.93 27.89
N THR A 95 0.64 -2.72 27.81
CA THR A 95 0.19 -2.12 26.55
C THR A 95 1.35 -1.91 25.56
N VAL A 96 2.54 -1.53 26.04
CA VAL A 96 3.75 -1.39 25.20
C VAL A 96 4.27 -2.76 24.77
N GLU A 97 4.30 -3.76 25.66
CA GLU A 97 4.73 -5.11 25.32
C GLU A 97 3.76 -5.82 24.34
N ILE A 98 2.47 -5.50 24.41
CA ILE A 98 1.47 -5.89 23.40
C ILE A 98 1.78 -5.22 22.06
N VAL A 99 1.95 -3.89 22.02
CA VAL A 99 2.21 -3.15 20.77
C VAL A 99 3.50 -3.65 20.09
N MET A 100 4.60 -3.83 20.84
CA MET A 100 5.84 -4.40 20.31
C MET A 100 5.65 -5.82 19.75
N GLY A 101 4.86 -6.66 20.44
CA GLY A 101 4.51 -8.00 19.94
C GLY A 101 3.64 -7.99 18.69
N LEU A 102 2.80 -6.97 18.50
CA LEU A 102 2.03 -6.76 17.27
C LEU A 102 2.92 -6.24 16.12
N GLU A 103 3.86 -5.33 16.40
CA GLU A 103 4.85 -4.86 15.43
C GLU A 103 5.71 -6.01 14.90
N GLU A 104 6.24 -6.86 15.79
CA GLU A 104 7.03 -8.04 15.40
C GLU A 104 6.19 -9.08 14.64
N ALA A 105 5.01 -9.45 15.14
CA ALA A 105 4.20 -10.52 14.54
C ALA A 105 3.56 -10.17 13.18
N PHE A 106 3.34 -8.88 12.90
CA PHE A 106 2.81 -8.41 11.61
C PHE A 106 3.88 -7.71 10.74
N ASN A 107 5.11 -7.55 11.24
CA ASN A 107 6.22 -6.81 10.62
C ASN A 107 5.80 -5.38 10.18
N ILE A 108 5.11 -4.67 11.07
CA ILE A 108 4.64 -3.29 10.88
C ILE A 108 5.40 -2.32 11.80
N THR A 109 5.15 -1.01 11.63
CA THR A 109 5.56 0.02 12.58
C THR A 109 4.34 0.81 13.00
N VAL A 110 4.12 0.97 14.31
CA VAL A 110 2.98 1.66 14.90
C VAL A 110 3.47 2.95 15.56
N ASP A 111 3.02 4.11 15.10
CA ASP A 111 3.33 5.37 15.78
C ASP A 111 2.82 5.35 17.23
N GLU A 112 3.64 5.81 18.19
CA GLU A 112 3.27 5.97 19.61
C GLU A 112 1.90 6.66 19.81
N THR A 113 1.58 7.66 18.97
CA THR A 113 0.27 8.35 19.01
C THR A 113 -0.89 7.44 18.56
N SER A 114 -0.65 6.57 17.58
CA SER A 114 -1.64 5.57 17.14
C SER A 114 -1.76 4.43 18.15
N ALA A 115 -0.68 4.05 18.83
CA ALA A 115 -0.65 3.05 19.89
C ALA A 115 -1.47 3.49 21.13
N GLN A 116 -1.38 4.77 21.52
CA GLN A 116 -2.15 5.32 22.64
C GLN A 116 -3.67 5.42 22.38
N ASP A 117 -4.11 5.44 21.11
CA ASP A 117 -5.52 5.44 20.71
C ASP A 117 -6.16 4.03 20.74
N ILE A 118 -5.39 2.95 20.96
CA ILE A 118 -5.89 1.57 20.92
C ILE A 118 -6.54 1.16 22.25
N ALA A 119 -7.87 1.16 22.31
CA ALA A 119 -8.63 0.78 23.51
C ALA A 119 -9.09 -0.70 23.53
N THR A 120 -9.35 -1.28 22.36
CA THR A 120 -9.87 -2.66 22.21
C THR A 120 -9.01 -3.53 21.30
N VAL A 121 -9.22 -4.85 21.40
CA VAL A 121 -8.70 -5.85 20.44
C VAL A 121 -9.14 -5.52 19.00
N GLN A 122 -10.34 -4.98 18.80
CA GLN A 122 -10.81 -4.56 17.47
C GLN A 122 -10.07 -3.31 16.98
N ASP A 123 -9.88 -2.27 17.81
CA ASP A 123 -9.09 -1.09 17.43
C ASP A 123 -7.66 -1.49 17.01
N ALA A 124 -7.06 -2.49 17.68
CA ALA A 124 -5.74 -3.02 17.34
C ALA A 124 -5.74 -3.70 15.96
N ALA A 125 -6.71 -4.60 15.72
CA ALA A 125 -6.82 -5.31 14.45
C ALA A 125 -7.13 -4.36 13.28
N ASP A 126 -8.03 -3.39 13.48
CA ASP A 126 -8.39 -2.37 12.48
C ASP A 126 -7.18 -1.46 12.16
N LEU A 127 -6.35 -1.11 13.17
CA LEU A 127 -5.11 -0.35 12.97
C LEU A 127 -4.04 -1.17 12.24
N ILE A 128 -3.87 -2.44 12.57
CA ILE A 128 -2.95 -3.36 11.87
C ILE A 128 -3.33 -3.45 10.39
N GLU A 129 -4.61 -3.68 10.06
CA GLU A 129 -5.03 -3.75 8.66
C GLU A 129 -4.87 -2.41 7.94
N LYS A 130 -5.13 -1.27 8.61
CA LYS A 130 -4.83 0.06 8.07
C LYS A 130 -3.34 0.24 7.75
N LEU A 131 -2.44 -0.19 8.64
CA LEU A 131 -0.99 -0.07 8.42
C LEU A 131 -0.49 -1.04 7.34
N MET A 132 -1.03 -2.26 7.27
CA MET A 132 -0.77 -3.19 6.14
C MET A 132 -1.29 -2.64 4.79
N LEU A 133 -2.32 -1.78 4.81
CA LEU A 133 -2.86 -1.11 3.62
C LEU A 133 -2.10 0.18 3.24
N GLU A 134 -1.63 0.96 4.21
CA GLU A 134 -0.96 2.26 4.02
C GLU A 134 0.58 2.19 3.98
N ALA A 135 1.21 1.05 4.30
CA ALA A 135 2.65 0.90 4.24
C ALA A 135 3.23 1.23 2.83
N PRO A 136 4.34 2.01 2.75
CA PRO A 136 4.97 2.35 1.48
C PRO A 136 5.52 1.10 0.77
N PRO A 137 5.81 1.17 -0.55
CA PRO A 137 6.15 0.01 -1.39
C PRO A 137 7.58 -0.55 -1.17
N LYS A 138 7.88 -0.92 0.07
CA LYS A 138 8.96 -1.82 0.47
C LYS A 138 8.42 -2.74 1.56
N MET A 139 8.56 -4.05 1.37
CA MET A 139 8.16 -5.10 2.32
C MET A 139 6.68 -5.52 2.39
N ARG A 140 5.92 -5.46 1.28
CA ARG A 140 4.77 -6.37 1.10
C ARG A 140 5.25 -7.78 0.73
N PHE A 141 5.84 -8.48 1.70
CA PHE A 141 6.35 -9.86 1.55
C PHE A 141 5.65 -10.88 2.48
N CYS A 142 4.43 -10.56 2.93
CA CYS A 142 3.55 -11.47 3.65
C CYS A 142 2.17 -11.42 2.99
N ILE A 143 1.61 -12.58 2.64
CA ILE A 143 0.46 -12.77 1.73
C ILE A 143 0.82 -12.44 0.26
N ASP A 144 1.09 -13.40 -0.63
CA ASP A 144 1.35 -14.83 -0.43
C ASP A 144 2.47 -15.32 -1.38
N VAL A 145 3.46 -16.01 -0.81
CA VAL A 145 4.61 -16.56 -1.55
C VAL A 145 4.21 -17.78 -2.41
N ALA A 146 3.07 -18.42 -2.16
CA ALA A 146 2.49 -19.36 -3.12
C ALA A 146 1.85 -18.64 -4.30
N GLU A 147 0.86 -17.75 -4.06
CA GLU A 147 0.21 -16.95 -5.10
C GLU A 147 1.20 -16.28 -6.06
N GLU A 148 2.22 -15.59 -5.57
CA GLU A 148 3.23 -14.92 -6.43
C GLU A 148 4.11 -15.91 -7.22
N SER A 149 4.36 -17.12 -6.69
CA SER A 149 5.07 -18.17 -7.44
C SER A 149 4.19 -18.85 -8.50
N GLU A 150 2.92 -19.11 -8.18
CA GLU A 150 1.94 -19.70 -9.10
C GLU A 150 1.59 -18.73 -10.23
N TRP A 151 1.42 -17.44 -9.91
CA TRP A 151 1.25 -16.35 -10.88
C TRP A 151 2.42 -16.29 -11.86
N LEU A 152 3.66 -16.38 -11.37
CA LEU A 152 4.84 -16.38 -12.24
C LEU A 152 4.86 -17.61 -13.15
N ARG A 153 4.51 -18.81 -12.63
CA ARG A 153 4.40 -20.02 -13.45
C ARG A 153 3.42 -19.80 -14.60
N GLU A 154 2.19 -19.40 -14.30
CA GLU A 154 1.13 -19.30 -15.32
C GLU A 154 1.37 -18.18 -16.32
N THR A 155 1.87 -17.03 -15.85
CA THR A 155 2.17 -15.89 -16.71
C THR A 155 3.38 -16.17 -17.61
N LEU A 156 4.44 -16.79 -17.08
CA LEU A 156 5.61 -17.17 -17.87
C LEU A 156 5.30 -18.31 -18.84
N HIS A 157 4.54 -19.33 -18.43
CA HIS A 157 4.08 -20.40 -19.31
C HIS A 157 3.36 -19.84 -20.53
N LYS A 158 2.36 -18.99 -20.28
CA LYS A 158 1.60 -18.34 -21.34
C LYS A 158 2.50 -17.48 -22.23
N TRP A 159 3.42 -16.71 -21.67
CA TRP A 159 4.34 -15.88 -22.45
C TRP A 159 5.26 -16.73 -23.36
N LEU A 160 5.74 -17.88 -22.89
CA LEU A 160 6.53 -18.81 -23.70
C LEU A 160 5.69 -19.41 -24.85
N ASP A 161 4.44 -19.79 -24.58
CA ASP A 161 3.51 -20.29 -25.60
C ASP A 161 3.18 -19.22 -26.66
N ASP A 162 2.98 -17.96 -26.24
CA ASP A 162 2.65 -16.81 -27.10
C ASP A 162 3.87 -16.35 -27.96
N GLU A 163 5.10 -16.41 -27.45
CA GLU A 163 6.33 -15.97 -28.14
C GLU A 163 6.99 -17.07 -28.99
N TYR A 164 7.06 -18.32 -28.48
CA TYR A 164 7.86 -19.41 -29.08
C TYR A 164 7.04 -20.58 -29.65
N CYS A 165 5.71 -20.56 -29.49
CA CYS A 165 4.76 -21.68 -29.65
C CYS A 165 4.69 -22.63 -28.44
N PRO A 166 3.56 -23.35 -28.25
CA PRO A 166 3.38 -24.26 -27.12
C PRO A 166 4.23 -25.52 -27.22
N GLU A 167 5.09 -25.73 -26.22
CA GLU A 167 5.92 -26.93 -26.05
C GLU A 167 5.73 -27.54 -24.65
N PRO A 168 5.83 -28.88 -24.48
CA PRO A 168 5.86 -29.50 -23.16
C PRO A 168 6.95 -28.91 -22.23
N SER A 169 8.09 -28.52 -22.81
CA SER A 169 9.20 -27.85 -22.11
C SER A 169 8.78 -26.55 -21.42
N ASN A 170 7.79 -25.82 -21.94
CA ASN A 170 7.33 -24.57 -21.34
C ASN A 170 6.74 -24.80 -19.93
N VAL A 171 6.15 -25.98 -19.68
CA VAL A 171 5.67 -26.41 -18.35
C VAL A 171 6.82 -26.58 -17.37
N ASP A 172 7.86 -27.32 -17.75
CA ASP A 172 9.02 -27.57 -16.90
C ASP A 172 9.81 -26.28 -16.62
N ILE A 173 9.97 -25.43 -17.63
CA ILE A 173 10.67 -24.14 -17.54
C ILE A 173 9.92 -23.16 -16.63
N SER A 174 8.61 -23.00 -16.83
CA SER A 174 7.79 -22.11 -15.99
C SER A 174 7.68 -22.59 -14.54
N SER A 175 7.54 -23.90 -14.33
CA SER A 175 7.53 -24.53 -13.00
C SER A 175 8.87 -24.35 -12.27
N THR A 176 9.99 -24.52 -12.98
CA THR A 176 11.34 -24.33 -12.43
C THR A 176 11.63 -22.86 -12.10
N ALA A 177 11.23 -21.94 -12.97
CA ALA A 177 11.36 -20.50 -12.73
C ALA A 177 10.53 -20.06 -11.51
N ALA A 178 9.29 -20.53 -11.39
CA ALA A 178 8.43 -20.30 -10.24
C ALA A 178 9.02 -20.86 -8.94
N GLY A 179 9.57 -22.07 -8.96
CA GLY A 179 10.27 -22.67 -7.81
C GLY A 179 11.49 -21.85 -7.38
N SER A 180 12.34 -21.43 -8.31
CA SER A 180 13.48 -20.56 -8.04
C SER A 180 13.06 -19.20 -7.45
N TYR A 181 12.00 -18.58 -7.98
CA TYR A 181 11.47 -17.33 -7.45
C TYR A 181 10.93 -17.52 -6.04
N ARG A 182 10.12 -18.56 -5.80
CA ARG A 182 9.60 -18.94 -4.48
C ARG A 182 10.70 -19.10 -3.44
N GLU A 183 11.78 -19.83 -3.78
CA GLU A 183 12.93 -20.00 -2.89
C GLU A 183 13.65 -18.67 -2.59
N SER A 184 13.76 -17.79 -3.58
CA SER A 184 14.34 -16.45 -3.41
C SER A 184 13.50 -15.58 -2.46
N LEU A 185 12.16 -15.63 -2.59
CA LEU A 185 11.24 -14.95 -1.68
C LEU A 185 11.32 -15.49 -0.25
N ILE A 186 11.41 -16.82 -0.08
CA ILE A 186 11.60 -17.45 1.25
C ILE A 186 12.95 -17.06 1.87
N ALA A 187 13.98 -16.82 1.06
CA ALA A 187 15.28 -16.29 1.51
C ALA A 187 15.28 -14.78 1.81
N GLY A 188 14.16 -14.06 1.59
CA GLY A 188 14.07 -12.61 1.72
C GLY A 188 14.82 -11.83 0.62
N GLN A 189 15.22 -12.51 -0.46
CA GLN A 189 16.05 -11.96 -1.52
C GLN A 189 15.19 -11.13 -2.48
N SER A 190 15.50 -9.84 -2.61
CA SER A 190 14.74 -8.86 -3.40
C SER A 190 15.56 -8.19 -4.51
N ASP A 191 16.85 -8.53 -4.66
CA ASP A 191 17.65 -8.09 -5.80
C ASP A 191 17.32 -8.94 -7.05
N LEU A 192 16.85 -8.28 -8.11
CA LEU A 192 16.45 -8.93 -9.35
C LEU A 192 17.63 -9.58 -10.09
N GLY A 193 18.86 -9.13 -9.88
CA GLY A 193 20.07 -9.72 -10.43
C GLY A 193 20.45 -11.03 -9.73
N GLU A 194 20.37 -11.07 -8.40
CA GLU A 194 20.56 -12.31 -7.63
C GLU A 194 19.45 -13.34 -7.92
N ILE A 195 18.19 -12.88 -8.03
CA ILE A 195 17.06 -13.73 -8.47
C ILE A 195 17.30 -14.26 -9.89
N LEU A 196 17.74 -13.42 -10.83
CA LEU A 196 18.06 -13.84 -12.21
C LEU A 196 19.14 -14.90 -12.24
N LEU A 197 20.24 -14.69 -11.51
CA LEU A 197 21.39 -15.62 -11.48
C LEU A 197 21.02 -16.97 -10.87
N LYS A 198 20.24 -17.00 -9.79
CA LYS A 198 19.70 -18.25 -9.24
C LYS A 198 18.78 -18.95 -10.25
N MET A 199 17.86 -18.21 -10.85
CA MET A 199 16.88 -18.76 -11.79
C MET A 199 17.53 -19.33 -13.04
N VAL A 200 18.56 -18.67 -13.60
CA VAL A 200 19.38 -19.23 -14.67
C VAL A 200 20.06 -20.53 -14.23
N GLY A 201 20.65 -20.57 -13.02
CA GLY A 201 21.32 -21.76 -12.49
C GLY A 201 20.39 -22.94 -12.18
N ASP A 202 19.12 -22.69 -11.89
CA ASP A 202 18.09 -23.72 -11.75
C ASP A 202 17.54 -24.18 -13.11
N LEU A 203 17.36 -23.25 -14.06
CA LEU A 203 16.90 -23.55 -15.42
C LEU A 203 17.95 -24.31 -16.26
N ASP A 204 19.26 -24.05 -16.11
CA ASP A 204 20.35 -24.73 -16.83
C ASP A 204 20.39 -26.26 -16.56
N LYS A 205 19.66 -26.73 -15.55
CA LYS A 205 19.48 -28.15 -15.23
C LYS A 205 18.47 -28.86 -16.16
N LEU A 206 17.69 -28.10 -16.95
CA LEU A 206 16.67 -28.62 -17.86
C LEU A 206 17.24 -29.00 -19.24
N SER A 207 16.59 -29.94 -19.92
CA SER A 207 17.08 -30.49 -21.20
C SER A 207 16.45 -29.80 -22.42
N TYR A 208 16.94 -28.61 -22.77
CA TYR A 208 16.55 -27.77 -23.93
C TYR A 208 16.74 -28.38 -25.34
N LYS A 209 16.86 -29.70 -25.47
CA LYS A 209 17.27 -30.37 -26.73
C LYS A 209 16.27 -30.25 -27.88
N GLU A 210 14.99 -30.04 -27.56
CA GLU A 210 13.90 -29.92 -28.53
C GLU A 210 13.31 -28.50 -28.61
N SER A 211 13.84 -27.54 -27.83
CA SER A 211 13.22 -26.22 -27.61
C SER A 211 13.93 -25.09 -28.35
N PHE A 212 13.15 -24.13 -28.86
CA PHE A 212 13.68 -22.97 -29.63
C PHE A 212 14.35 -21.88 -28.77
N HIS A 213 14.25 -21.95 -27.44
CA HIS A 213 14.78 -20.97 -26.48
C HIS A 213 15.66 -21.65 -25.41
N GLY A 214 16.42 -20.84 -24.67
CA GLY A 214 17.39 -21.32 -23.66
C GLY A 214 17.16 -20.70 -22.27
N PRO A 215 17.90 -21.15 -21.24
CA PRO A 215 17.64 -20.79 -19.84
C PRO A 215 17.73 -19.28 -19.59
N PHE A 216 18.69 -18.61 -20.21
CA PHE A 216 18.82 -17.15 -20.15
C PHE A 216 17.63 -16.39 -20.77
N SER A 217 17.01 -16.91 -21.84
CA SER A 217 15.84 -16.25 -22.45
C SER A 217 14.63 -16.32 -21.52
N ALA A 218 14.35 -17.51 -20.98
CA ALA A 218 13.25 -17.73 -20.04
C ALA A 218 13.45 -16.95 -18.73
N ALA A 219 14.66 -16.95 -18.16
CA ALA A 219 14.96 -16.21 -16.93
C ALA A 219 14.83 -14.69 -17.11
N ASN A 220 15.31 -14.14 -18.23
CA ASN A 220 15.14 -12.71 -18.54
C ASN A 220 13.66 -12.34 -18.75
N ALA A 221 12.85 -13.22 -19.35
CA ALA A 221 11.42 -13.01 -19.48
C ALA A 221 10.70 -13.05 -18.11
N ALA A 222 11.04 -14.02 -17.26
CA ALA A 222 10.52 -14.13 -15.90
C ALA A 222 10.80 -12.86 -15.08
N VAL A 223 12.03 -12.36 -15.10
CA VAL A 223 12.41 -11.13 -14.39
C VAL A 223 11.70 -9.90 -14.95
N ARG A 224 11.51 -9.79 -16.28
CA ARG A 224 10.69 -8.71 -16.87
C ARG A 224 9.24 -8.74 -16.39
N LEU A 225 8.64 -9.93 -16.28
CA LEU A 225 7.28 -10.10 -15.74
C LEU A 225 7.24 -9.67 -14.27
N ILE A 226 8.20 -10.11 -13.44
CA ILE A 226 8.31 -9.70 -12.03
C ILE A 226 8.42 -8.16 -11.92
N THR A 227 9.27 -7.52 -12.71
CA THR A 227 9.39 -6.05 -12.72
C THR A 227 8.07 -5.35 -13.06
N GLN A 228 7.35 -5.82 -14.09
CA GLN A 228 6.04 -5.26 -14.44
C GLN A 228 5.02 -5.44 -13.30
N ARG A 229 4.98 -6.63 -12.70
CA ARG A 229 4.09 -6.96 -11.58
C ARG A 229 4.35 -6.11 -10.33
N MET A 230 5.61 -5.77 -10.08
CA MET A 230 6.00 -4.83 -9.01
C MET A 230 5.55 -3.40 -9.32
N GLU A 231 5.73 -2.93 -10.56
CA GLU A 231 5.31 -1.58 -10.98
C GLU A 231 3.77 -1.42 -10.93
N GLU A 232 3.01 -2.43 -11.40
CA GLU A 232 1.54 -2.47 -11.32
C GLU A 232 0.98 -2.49 -9.89
N SER A 233 1.82 -2.66 -8.86
CA SER A 233 1.43 -2.56 -7.45
C SER A 233 1.52 -1.15 -6.87
N LEU A 234 2.07 -0.20 -7.64
CA LEU A 234 2.17 1.21 -7.29
C LEU A 234 0.91 1.97 -7.75
N PRO A 235 0.26 2.77 -6.90
CA PRO A 235 -0.80 3.68 -7.35
C PRO A 235 -0.20 4.89 -8.11
N ASP A 236 -0.85 5.30 -9.19
CA ASP A 236 -0.58 6.60 -9.84
C ASP A 236 -0.77 7.78 -8.85
N GLU A 237 0.12 8.77 -8.93
CA GLU A 237 0.22 9.95 -8.02
C GLU A 237 -0.84 11.05 -8.28
#